data_AF-A0A1F5DTQ4-F1
#
_entry.id   AF-A0A1F5DTQ4-F1
#
_cell.length_a   1.000
_cell.length_b   1.000
_cell.length_c   1.000
_cell.angle_alpha   90.00
_cell.angle_beta   90.00
_cell.angle_gamma   90.00
#
_symmetry.space_group_name_H-M   'P 1'
#
loop_
_entity.id
_entity.type
_entity.pdbx_description
1 polymer ?
#
loop_
_entity_poly.entity_id
_entity_poly.type
_entity_poly.pdbx_seq_one_letter_code
_entity_poly.pdbx_strand_id
1 'polypeptide(L)'
;MRILRAVLVLLFLILPGYFIQSWYTNLEINLSLGAMILIILAKAMSIVYPPLPGIILTLAMILILGWQKAYLIEVTGSLLGVTTAYYLGKQYGEKIIRWIAVPVMILAWWLIWKFKGRYFE
;
A
#
# COMPACT_ATOMS: atom_id res chain seq x y z
N MET A 1 8.47 -36.84 6.07
CA MET A 1 7.33 -36.06 5.51
C MET A 1 7.24 -34.62 6.04
N ARG A 2 7.27 -34.36 7.36
CA ARG A 2 7.14 -32.99 7.91
C ARG A 2 8.28 -32.03 7.53
N ILE A 3 9.52 -32.51 7.61
CA ILE A 3 10.72 -31.71 7.26
C ILE A 3 10.73 -31.32 5.78
N LEU A 4 10.41 -32.27 4.89
CA LEU A 4 10.32 -32.03 3.45
C LEU A 4 9.28 -30.94 3.12
N ARG A 5 8.12 -30.94 3.77
CA ARG A 5 7.10 -29.89 3.58
C ARG A 5 7.60 -28.52 4.05
N ALA A 6 8.28 -28.44 5.20
CA ALA A 6 8.85 -27.19 5.69
C ALA A 6 9.92 -26.63 4.75
N VAL A 7 10.79 -27.50 4.21
CA VAL A 7 11.82 -27.13 3.24
C VAL A 7 11.20 -26.65 1.92
N LEU A 8 10.15 -27.31 1.44
CA LEU A 8 9.44 -26.89 0.23
C LEU A 8 8.71 -25.56 0.40
N VAL A 9 8.12 -25.30 1.58
CA VAL A 9 7.50 -24.00 1.90
C VAL A 9 8.56 -22.91 1.96
N LEU A 10 9.70 -23.16 2.60
CA LEU A 10 10.81 -22.20 2.64
C LEU A 10 11.36 -21.91 1.23
N LEU A 11 11.60 -22.94 0.42
CA LEU A 11 12.01 -22.77 -0.97
C LEU A 11 10.96 -22.00 -1.79
N PHE A 12 9.68 -22.29 -1.62
CA PHE A 12 8.59 -21.57 -2.29
C PHE A 12 8.51 -20.09 -1.85
N LEU A 13 8.88 -19.75 -0.61
CA LEU A 13 8.93 -18.36 -0.15
C LEU A 13 10.18 -17.62 -0.65
N ILE A 14 11.29 -18.34 -0.83
CA ILE A 14 12.60 -17.75 -1.16
C ILE A 14 12.81 -17.63 -2.68
N LEU A 15 12.46 -18.67 -3.44
CA LEU A 15 12.71 -18.77 -4.89
C LEU A 15 12.04 -17.66 -5.71
N PRO A 16 10.77 -17.28 -5.47
CA PRO A 16 10.15 -16.16 -6.16
C PRO A 16 10.88 -14.85 -5.86
N GLY A 17 11.35 -14.66 -4.61
CA GLY A 17 12.11 -13.48 -4.21
C GLY A 17 13.38 -13.30 -5.03
N TYR A 18 14.16 -14.37 -5.21
CA TYR A 18 15.38 -14.34 -6.03
C TYR A 18 15.10 -14.25 -7.54
N PHE A 19 14.05 -14.91 -8.04
CA PHE A 19 13.69 -14.86 -9.47
C PHE A 19 13.15 -13.48 -9.87
N ILE A 20 12.32 -12.88 -9.02
CA ILE A 20 11.85 -11.49 -9.16
C ILE A 20 13.05 -10.55 -9.06
N GLN A 21 13.94 -10.73 -8.08
CA GLN A 21 15.13 -9.89 -7.95
C GLN A 21 16.03 -9.90 -9.20
N SER A 22 16.26 -11.07 -9.79
CA SER A 22 17.03 -11.24 -11.03
C SER A 22 16.39 -10.54 -12.24
N TRP A 23 15.06 -10.58 -12.36
CA TRP A 23 14.33 -9.87 -13.42
C TRP A 23 14.41 -8.35 -13.26
N TYR A 24 14.37 -7.84 -12.02
CA TYR A 24 14.33 -6.41 -11.72
C TYR A 24 15.69 -5.72 -11.69
N THR A 25 16.77 -6.40 -11.30
CA THR A 25 18.12 -5.82 -11.36
C THR A 25 18.55 -5.42 -12.77
N ASN A 26 17.89 -5.92 -13.82
CA ASN A 26 18.14 -5.51 -15.21
C ASN A 26 17.37 -4.25 -15.64
N LEU A 27 16.36 -3.82 -14.86
CA LEU A 27 15.64 -2.56 -15.04
C LEU A 27 16.17 -1.57 -14.00
N GLU A 28 17.40 -1.07 -14.16
CA GLU A 28 17.96 -0.03 -13.29
C GLU A 28 17.22 1.30 -13.48
N ILE A 29 15.99 1.38 -12.97
CA ILE A 29 15.27 2.64 -12.86
C ILE A 29 15.91 3.40 -11.69
N ASN A 30 16.82 4.31 -12.04
CA ASN A 30 17.35 5.30 -11.12
C ASN A 30 16.27 6.36 -10.86
N LEU A 31 15.42 6.10 -9.87
CA LEU A 31 14.50 7.11 -9.36
C LEU A 31 15.30 8.28 -8.80
N SER A 32 14.87 9.50 -9.12
CA SER A 32 15.36 10.68 -8.42
C SER A 32 14.95 10.61 -6.94
N LEU A 33 15.77 11.22 -6.08
CA LEU A 33 15.48 11.32 -4.65
C LEU A 33 14.11 11.96 -4.39
N GLY A 34 13.72 12.95 -5.21
CA GLY A 34 12.40 13.58 -5.15
C GLY A 34 11.26 12.59 -5.40
N ALA A 35 11.40 11.71 -6.41
CA ALA A 35 10.39 10.68 -6.70
C ALA A 35 10.27 9.69 -5.53
N MET A 36 11.38 9.29 -4.92
CA MET A 36 11.35 8.41 -3.73
C MET A 36 10.60 9.06 -2.57
N ILE A 37 10.86 10.33 -2.28
CA ILE A 37 10.15 11.09 -1.24
C ILE A 37 8.65 11.14 -1.53
N LEU A 38 8.25 11.44 -2.77
CA LEU A 38 6.84 11.51 -3.14
C LEU A 38 6.12 10.16 -2.95
N ILE A 39 6.78 9.05 -3.28
CA ILE A 39 6.19 7.72 -3.09
C ILE A 39 6.08 7.38 -1.60
N ILE A 40 7.09 7.72 -0.78
CA ILE A 40 7.03 7.56 0.68
C ILE A 40 5.85 8.36 1.27
N LEU A 41 5.67 9.61 0.82
CA LEU A 41 4.55 10.45 1.25
C LEU A 41 3.20 9.88 0.79
N ALA A 42 3.11 9.43 -0.47
CA ALA A 42 1.90 8.78 -0.98
C ALA A 42 1.56 7.51 -0.17
N LYS A 43 2.57 6.73 0.23
CA LYS A 43 2.40 5.57 1.09
C LYS A 43 1.91 5.96 2.48
N ALA A 44 2.54 6.96 3.11
CA ALA A 44 2.09 7.48 4.40
C ALA A 44 0.64 7.99 4.34
N MET A 45 0.28 8.69 3.26
CA MET A 45 -1.09 9.17 3.01
C MET A 45 -2.09 8.02 2.87
N SER A 46 -1.70 6.86 2.33
CA SER A 46 -2.59 5.69 2.26
C SER A 46 -3.00 5.14 3.64
N ILE A 47 -2.23 5.43 4.69
CA ILE A 47 -2.57 5.05 6.07
C ILE A 47 -3.40 6.15 6.73
N VAL A 48 -3.00 7.41 6.53
CA VAL A 48 -3.70 8.57 7.11
C VAL A 48 -5.09 8.76 6.49
N TYR A 49 -5.25 8.42 5.21
CA TYR A 49 -6.48 8.55 4.44
C TYR A 49 -6.96 7.16 3.99
N PRO A 50 -7.82 6.49 4.78
CA PRO A 50 -8.26 5.11 4.54
C PRO A 50 -8.83 4.79 3.15
N PRO A 51 -9.48 5.72 2.43
CA PRO A 51 -9.97 5.46 1.08
C PRO A 51 -8.86 5.18 0.05
N LEU A 52 -7.60 5.55 0.34
CA LEU A 52 -6.47 5.25 -0.54
C LEU A 52 -5.99 3.81 -0.30
N PRO A 53 -6.01 2.94 -1.33
CA PRO A 53 -5.65 1.53 -1.17
C PRO A 53 -4.12 1.34 -1.08
N GLY A 54 -3.60 1.26 0.14
CA GLY A 54 -2.16 1.13 0.40
C GLY A 54 -1.51 -0.14 -0.20
N ILE A 55 -2.23 -1.26 -0.23
CA ILE A 55 -1.71 -2.55 -0.76
C ILE A 55 -1.45 -2.46 -2.27
N ILE A 56 -2.33 -1.79 -3.02
CA ILE A 56 -2.19 -1.64 -4.47
C ILE A 56 -0.93 -0.85 -4.78
N LEU A 57 -0.67 0.22 -4.02
CA LEU A 57 0.56 1.00 -4.15
C LEU A 57 1.79 0.12 -3.87
N THR A 58 1.78 -0.70 -2.82
CA THR A 58 2.88 -1.61 -2.49
C THR A 58 3.16 -2.64 -3.59
N LEU A 59 2.12 -3.26 -4.15
CA LEU A 59 2.27 -4.20 -5.26
C LEU A 59 2.83 -3.51 -6.51
N ALA A 60 2.33 -2.32 -6.84
CA ALA A 60 2.86 -1.53 -7.95
C ALA A 60 4.33 -1.14 -7.74
N MET A 61 4.71 -0.76 -6.51
CA MET A 61 6.11 -0.45 -6.19
C MET A 61 7.03 -1.66 -6.35
N ILE A 62 6.62 -2.84 -5.91
CA ILE A 62 7.40 -4.08 -6.10
C ILE A 62 7.62 -4.31 -7.60
N LEU A 63 6.59 -4.08 -8.42
CA LEU A 63 6.63 -4.28 -9.87
C LEU A 63 7.45 -3.21 -10.63
N ILE A 64 7.82 -2.09 -10.01
CA ILE A 64 8.55 -1.00 -10.69
C ILE A 64 9.97 -0.87 -10.12
N LEU A 65 10.10 -0.95 -8.80
CA LEU A 65 11.33 -0.65 -8.07
C LEU A 65 12.11 -1.89 -7.64
N GLY A 66 11.50 -3.08 -7.76
CA GLY A 66 11.99 -4.30 -7.14
C GLY A 66 11.68 -4.35 -5.64
N TRP A 67 11.81 -5.55 -5.06
CA TRP A 67 11.31 -5.82 -3.71
C TRP A 67 12.08 -5.08 -2.61
N GLN A 68 13.40 -4.86 -2.74
CA GLN A 68 14.18 -4.20 -1.69
C GLN A 68 13.83 -2.72 -1.56
N LYS A 69 13.81 -1.99 -2.68
CA LYS A 69 13.44 -0.57 -2.69
C LYS A 69 11.98 -0.41 -2.28
N ALA A 70 11.08 -1.26 -2.79
CA ALA A 70 9.68 -1.25 -2.37
C ALA A 70 9.52 -1.55 -0.87
N TYR A 71 10.29 -2.49 -0.32
CA TYR A 71 10.29 -2.81 1.12
C TYR A 71 10.76 -1.61 1.97
N LEU A 72 11.84 -0.94 1.57
CA LEU A 72 12.32 0.25 2.28
C LEU A 72 11.28 1.38 2.26
N ILE A 73 10.65 1.63 1.12
CA ILE A 73 9.59 2.62 0.99
C ILE A 73 8.35 2.21 1.81
N GLU A 74 8.00 0.93 1.81
CA GLU A 74 6.88 0.40 2.59
C GLU A 74 7.10 0.62 4.08
N VAL A 75 8.27 0.27 4.62
CA VAL A 75 8.60 0.43 6.03
C VAL A 75 8.65 1.91 6.42
N THR A 76 9.38 2.72 5.66
CA THR A 76 9.55 4.16 5.97
C THR A 76 8.24 4.94 5.85
N GLY A 77 7.50 4.73 4.75
CA GLY A 77 6.19 5.34 4.54
C GLY A 77 5.16 4.88 5.57
N SER A 78 5.20 3.62 5.98
CA SER A 78 4.28 3.11 7.00
C SER A 78 4.57 3.66 8.39
N LEU A 79 5.83 3.76 8.78
CA LEU A 79 6.21 4.38 10.05
C LEU A 79 5.78 5.85 10.10
N LEU A 80 6.01 6.60 9.02
CA LEU A 80 5.55 7.99 8.91
C LEU A 80 4.01 8.09 8.96
N GLY A 81 3.31 7.26 8.21
CA GLY A 81 1.85 7.24 8.16
C GLY A 81 1.22 6.90 9.52
N VAL A 82 1.69 5.84 10.19
CA VAL A 82 1.20 5.43 11.52
C VAL A 82 1.49 6.50 12.57
N THR A 83 2.70 7.08 12.56
CA THR A 83 3.06 8.16 13.48
C THR A 83 2.14 9.37 13.27
N THR A 84 1.93 9.76 12.01
CA THR A 84 1.06 10.89 11.66
C THR A 84 -0.39 10.62 12.06
N ALA A 85 -0.92 9.43 11.75
CA ALA A 85 -2.26 9.02 12.13
C ALA A 85 -2.45 9.00 13.66
N TYR A 86 -1.44 8.55 14.41
CA TYR A 86 -1.45 8.59 15.87
C TYR A 86 -1.54 10.02 16.41
N TYR A 87 -0.68 10.94 15.94
CA TYR A 87 -0.71 12.33 16.40
C TYR A 87 -2.02 13.03 16.03
N LEU A 88 -2.52 12.82 14.81
CA LEU A 88 -3.79 13.36 14.35
C LEU A 88 -4.96 12.82 15.19
N GLY A 89 -4.99 11.51 15.46
CA GLY A 89 -5.98 10.89 16.33
C GLY A 89 -5.91 11.43 17.77
N LYS A 90 -4.70 11.62 18.31
CA LYS A 90 -4.49 12.16 19.65
C LYS A 90 -4.95 13.61 19.79
N GLN A 91 -4.69 14.45 18.78
CA GLN A 91 -5.00 15.88 18.83
C GLN A 91 -6.46 16.20 18.46
N TYR A 92 -7.02 15.50 17.47
CA TYR A 92 -8.33 15.84 16.90
C TYR A 92 -9.43 14.80 17.24
N GLY A 93 -9.07 13.65 17.79
CA GLY A 93 -10.01 12.58 18.16
C GLY A 93 -10.87 12.13 16.97
N GLU A 94 -12.15 11.87 17.23
CA GLU A 94 -13.10 11.45 16.19
C GLU A 94 -13.38 12.51 15.12
N LYS A 95 -13.08 13.79 15.39
CA LYS A 95 -13.40 14.88 14.44
C LYS A 95 -12.69 14.65 13.11
N ILE A 96 -11.44 14.23 13.12
CA ILE A 96 -10.68 14.00 11.89
C ILE A 96 -11.22 12.81 11.09
N ILE A 97 -11.64 11.74 11.78
CA ILE A 97 -12.24 10.57 11.15
C ILE A 97 -13.56 10.97 10.48
N ARG A 98 -14.39 11.78 11.15
CA ARG A 98 -15.64 12.26 10.55
C ARG A 98 -15.38 13.13 9.32
N TRP A 99 -14.39 14.01 9.37
CA TRP A 99 -14.04 14.87 8.24
C TRP A 99 -13.52 14.09 7.03
N ILE A 100 -12.77 13.01 7.26
CA ILE A 100 -12.14 12.23 6.19
C ILE A 100 -13.06 11.13 5.65
N ALA A 101 -13.69 10.36 6.53
CA ALA A 101 -14.43 9.16 6.13
C ALA A 101 -15.86 9.45 5.64
N VAL A 102 -16.55 10.43 6.26
CA VAL A 102 -17.96 10.70 5.96
C VAL A 102 -18.19 11.16 4.51
N PRO A 103 -17.40 12.11 3.96
CA PRO A 103 -17.59 12.53 2.57
C PRO A 103 -17.44 11.37 1.58
N VAL A 104 -16.46 10.49 1.83
CA VAL A 104 -16.21 9.33 0.98
C VAL A 104 -17.33 8.31 1.07
N MET A 105 -17.86 8.04 2.27
CA MET A 105 -19.02 7.16 2.43
C MET A 105 -20.25 7.70 1.72
N ILE A 106 -20.51 9.01 1.81
CA ILE A 106 -21.63 9.64 1.10
C ILE A 106 -21.46 9.51 -0.42
N LEU A 107 -20.25 9.74 -0.94
CA LEU A 107 -19.93 9.58 -2.36
C LEU A 107 -20.10 8.14 -2.82
N ALA A 108 -19.59 7.18 -2.04
CA ALA A 108 -19.74 5.76 -2.32
C ALA A 108 -21.22 5.34 -2.31
N TRP A 109 -21.99 5.80 -1.32
CA TRP A 109 -23.43 5.53 -1.23
C TRP A 109 -24.20 6.12 -2.41
N TRP A 110 -23.88 7.36 -2.79
CA TRP A 110 -24.47 8.03 -3.95
C TRP A 110 -24.17 7.28 -5.26
N LEU A 111 -22.93 6.82 -5.44
CA LEU A 111 -22.55 6.00 -6.60
C LEU A 111 -23.34 4.69 -6.63
N ILE A 112 -23.40 3.96 -5.51
CA ILE A 112 -24.18 2.72 -5.41
C ILE A 112 -25.63 2.98 -5.80
N TRP A 113 -26.26 4.03 -5.25
CA TRP A 113 -27.65 4.35 -5.54
C TRP A 113 -27.88 4.70 -7.03
N LYS A 114 -26.96 5.47 -7.64
CA LYS A 114 -27.00 5.82 -9.07
C LYS A 114 -26.86 4.61 -10.00
N PHE A 115 -26.15 3.56 -9.58
CA PHE A 115 -25.93 2.34 -10.38
C PHE A 115 -26.87 1.18 -10.01
N LYS A 116 -27.58 1.25 -8.88
CA LYS A 116 -28.51 0.20 -8.43
C LYS A 116 -29.64 -0.06 -9.42
N GLY A 117 -30.10 0.95 -10.17
CA GLY A 117 -31.14 0.79 -11.21
C GLY A 117 -30.64 0.23 -12.55
N ARG A 118 -29.34 -0.08 -12.71
CA ARG A 118 -28.76 -0.50 -14.00
C ARG A 118 -28.39 -1.99 -14.10
N TYR A 119 -28.40 -2.73 -12.99
CA TYR A 119 -27.92 -4.12 -12.92
C TYR A 119 -28.93 -5.10 -12.29
N PHE A 120 -30.14 -4.63 -11.94
CA PHE A 120 -31.20 -5.45 -11.32
C PHE A 120 -32.49 -5.48 -12.14
N GLU A 121 -32.42 -5.07 -13.41
CA GLU A 121 -33.41 -5.34 -14.48
C GLU A 121 -32.79 -6.33 -15.47
#